data_AF-A0A3C1WMW2-F1
#
_entry.id   AF-A0A3C1WMW2-F1
#
_cell.length_a   1.000
_cell.length_b   1.000
_cell.length_c   1.000
_cell.angle_alpha   90.00
_cell.angle_beta   90.00
_cell.angle_gamma   90.00
#
_symmetry.space_group_name_H-M   'P 1'
#
loop_
_entity.id
_entity.type
_entity.pdbx_description
1 polymer ?
#
loop_
_entity_poly.entity_id
_entity_poly.type
_entity_poly.pdbx_seq_one_letter_code
_entity_poly.pdbx_strand_id
1 'polypeptide(L)'
;NFLRDLKQDYEGLGRTYFPNVDFKKFSKQDKLNIEKEIDNDFQSALQGIKLLPRGARSGVYLAYYYYKKLFEKIRRIPAQRVMRERIRIPNTMKIAYMFKSYLRNSLNLL
;
A
#
# COMPACT_ATOMS: atom_id res chain seq x y z
N ASN A 1 -1.52 -3.06 -3.36
CA ASN A 1 -1.18 -4.47 -3.69
C ASN A 1 -0.31 -4.55 -4.93
N PHE A 2 -0.72 -3.91 -6.03
CA PHE A 2 -0.03 -3.90 -7.33
C PHE A 2 1.51 -3.80 -7.26
N LEU A 3 2.06 -2.74 -6.64
CA LEU A 3 3.52 -2.58 -6.56
C LEU A 3 4.25 -3.71 -5.81
N ARG A 4 3.62 -4.33 -4.80
CA ARG A 4 4.27 -5.43 -4.06
C ARG A 4 4.40 -6.67 -4.93
N ASP A 5 3.38 -6.93 -5.72
CA ASP A 5 3.18 -8.18 -6.45
C ASP A 5 3.58 -8.03 -7.94
N LEU A 6 4.23 -6.91 -8.29
CA LEU A 6 4.50 -6.47 -9.67
C LEU A 6 5.16 -7.53 -10.56
N LYS A 7 6.18 -8.22 -10.06
CA LYS A 7 6.84 -9.31 -10.80
C LYS A 7 5.86 -10.43 -11.15
N GLN A 8 5.12 -10.90 -10.15
CA GLN A 8 4.21 -12.03 -10.30
C GLN A 8 3.03 -11.66 -11.20
N ASP A 9 2.51 -10.43 -11.06
CA ASP A 9 1.44 -9.92 -11.90
C ASP A 9 1.90 -9.78 -13.36
N TYR A 10 3.07 -9.18 -13.62
CA TYR A 10 3.57 -8.94 -14.97
C TYR A 10 4.14 -10.20 -15.65
N GLU A 11 5.14 -10.85 -15.04
CA GLU A 11 5.84 -12.00 -15.63
C GLU A 11 5.06 -13.31 -15.46
N GLY A 12 4.36 -13.47 -14.33
CA GLY A 12 3.66 -14.71 -14.01
C GLY A 12 2.25 -14.80 -14.55
N LEU A 13 1.52 -13.68 -14.58
CA LEU A 13 0.09 -13.64 -14.92
C LEU A 13 -0.24 -12.76 -16.13
N GLY A 14 0.73 -12.04 -16.70
CA GLY A 14 0.52 -11.12 -17.84
C GLY A 14 -0.40 -9.92 -17.53
N ARG A 15 -0.57 -9.56 -16.25
CA ARG A 15 -1.44 -8.47 -15.81
C ARG A 15 -0.68 -7.14 -15.74
N THR A 16 -1.31 -6.08 -16.21
CA THR A 16 -0.85 -4.69 -16.03
C THR A 16 -1.94 -3.83 -15.44
N TYR A 17 -1.58 -3.00 -14.45
CA TYR A 17 -2.49 -2.08 -13.77
C TYR A 17 -2.18 -0.61 -14.07
N PHE A 18 -1.07 -0.35 -14.76
CA PHE A 18 -0.57 0.99 -15.06
C PHE A 18 -0.40 1.09 -16.58
N PRO A 19 -1.46 1.45 -17.33
CA PRO A 19 -1.48 1.35 -18.79
C PRO A 19 -0.42 2.23 -19.48
N ASN A 20 0.04 3.28 -18.80
CA ASN A 20 1.03 4.23 -19.31
C ASN A 20 2.47 3.89 -18.91
N VAL A 21 2.74 2.69 -18.40
CA VAL A 21 4.06 2.28 -17.91
C VAL A 21 4.57 1.08 -18.69
N ASP A 22 5.73 1.22 -19.33
CA ASP A 22 6.45 0.10 -19.92
C ASP A 22 7.26 -0.63 -18.85
N PHE A 23 6.72 -1.77 -18.37
CA PHE A 23 7.39 -2.58 -17.36
C PHE A 23 8.66 -3.26 -17.84
N LYS A 24 8.92 -3.38 -19.16
CA LYS A 24 10.23 -3.85 -19.65
C LYS A 24 11.34 -2.83 -19.42
N LYS A 25 10.96 -1.55 -19.29
CA LYS A 25 11.86 -0.41 -19.05
C LYS A 25 11.48 0.35 -17.78
N PHE A 26 10.93 -0.35 -16.78
CA PHE A 26 10.41 0.27 -15.58
C PHE A 26 11.47 1.14 -14.89
N SER A 27 11.26 2.46 -14.95
CA SER A 27 12.24 3.43 -14.52
C SER A 27 11.93 3.94 -13.10
N LYS A 28 12.89 4.68 -12.54
CA LYS A 28 12.68 5.42 -11.29
C LYS A 28 11.54 6.44 -11.46
N GLN A 29 11.39 7.05 -12.64
CA GLN A 29 10.36 8.05 -12.88
C GLN A 29 8.97 7.42 -12.91
N ASP A 30 8.82 6.27 -13.57
CA ASP A 30 7.56 5.51 -13.59
C ASP A 30 7.13 5.13 -12.17
N LYS A 31 8.09 4.65 -11.36
CA LYS A 31 7.85 4.35 -9.95
C LYS A 31 7.36 5.58 -9.18
N LEU A 32 7.97 6.75 -9.38
CA LEU A 32 7.55 7.99 -8.71
C LEU A 32 6.15 8.42 -9.11
N ASN A 33 5.80 8.28 -10.40
CA ASN A 33 4.46 8.62 -10.90
C ASN A 33 3.40 7.71 -10.26
N ILE A 34 3.62 6.40 -10.26
CA ILE A 34 2.74 5.43 -9.60
C ILE A 34 2.63 5.71 -8.10
N GLU A 35 3.75 6.01 -7.43
CA GLU A 35 3.73 6.34 -6.01
C GLU A 35 2.90 7.59 -5.72
N LYS A 36 2.95 8.59 -6.60
CA LYS A 36 2.15 9.81 -6.45
C LYS A 36 0.65 9.52 -6.57
N GLU A 37 0.25 8.70 -7.54
CA GLU A 37 -1.15 8.26 -7.70
C GLU A 37 -1.63 7.50 -6.45
N ILE A 38 -0.86 6.51 -5.99
CA ILE A 38 -1.20 5.72 -4.80
C ILE A 38 -1.25 6.61 -3.54
N ASP A 39 -0.39 7.61 -3.41
CA ASP A 39 -0.44 8.50 -2.25
C ASP A 39 -1.72 9.32 -2.22
N ASN A 40 -2.18 9.82 -3.38
CA ASN A 40 -3.47 10.51 -3.51
C ASN A 40 -4.65 9.61 -3.15
N ASP A 41 -4.60 8.33 -3.54
CA ASP A 41 -5.62 7.34 -3.16
C ASP A 41 -5.66 7.14 -1.64
N PHE A 42 -4.50 7.08 -0.98
CA PHE A 42 -4.45 7.01 0.48
C PHE A 42 -5.06 8.25 1.15
N GLN A 43 -4.80 9.46 0.63
CA GLN A 43 -5.41 10.67 1.19
C GLN A 43 -6.94 10.63 1.07
N SER A 44 -7.44 10.26 -0.11
CA SER A 44 -8.88 10.16 -0.38
C SER A 44 -9.53 9.06 0.46
N ALA A 45 -8.89 7.90 0.56
CA ALA A 45 -9.37 6.79 1.38
C ALA A 45 -9.46 7.16 2.86
N LEU A 46 -8.48 7.91 3.39
CA LEU A 46 -8.51 8.34 4.79
C LEU A 46 -9.71 9.26 5.07
N GLN A 47 -10.05 10.17 4.15
CA GLN A 47 -11.24 11.01 4.27
C GLN A 47 -12.50 10.14 4.32
N GLY A 48 -12.65 9.18 3.41
CA GLY A 48 -13.77 8.25 3.40
C GLY A 48 -13.88 7.41 4.68
N ILE A 49 -12.75 6.92 5.19
CA ILE A 49 -12.70 6.10 6.42
C ILE A 49 -13.23 6.88 7.62
N LYS A 50 -12.92 8.16 7.74
CA LYS A 50 -13.40 9.02 8.84
C LYS A 50 -14.92 9.15 8.86
N LEU A 51 -15.56 9.07 7.69
CA LEU A 51 -17.01 9.16 7.53
C LEU A 51 -17.74 7.84 7.84
N LEU A 52 -17.03 6.73 8.00
CA LEU A 52 -17.65 5.43 8.29
C LEU A 52 -18.33 5.38 9.68
N PRO A 53 -19.42 4.61 9.85
CA PRO A 53 -19.98 4.30 11.16
C PRO A 53 -18.92 3.69 12.09
N ARG A 54 -19.01 3.98 13.40
CA ARG A 54 -18.01 3.53 14.40
C ARG A 54 -17.78 2.02 14.38
N GLY A 55 -18.82 1.22 14.15
CA GLY A 55 -18.72 -0.25 14.11
C GLY A 55 -17.87 -0.81 12.96
N ALA A 56 -17.77 -0.10 11.83
CA ALA A 56 -17.01 -0.53 10.65
C ALA A 56 -15.64 0.17 10.53
N ARG A 57 -15.51 1.39 11.06
CA ARG A 57 -14.33 2.25 10.88
C ARG A 57 -13.02 1.60 11.31
N SER A 58 -13.02 0.88 12.43
CA SER A 58 -11.82 0.31 13.03
C SER A 58 -11.14 -0.74 12.14
N GLY A 59 -11.93 -1.68 11.59
CA GLY A 59 -11.45 -2.72 10.69
C GLY A 59 -10.91 -2.16 9.38
N VAL A 60 -11.63 -1.19 8.81
CA VAL A 60 -11.20 -0.54 7.56
C VAL A 60 -9.94 0.30 7.79
N TYR A 61 -9.85 1.03 8.91
CA TYR A 61 -8.66 1.80 9.25
C TYR A 61 -7.44 0.92 9.50
N LEU A 62 -7.61 -0.26 10.11
CA LEU A 62 -6.53 -1.22 10.27
C LEU A 62 -5.98 -1.67 8.91
N ALA A 63 -6.85 -2.04 7.97
CA ALA A 63 -6.46 -2.41 6.61
C ALA A 63 -5.71 -1.25 5.93
N TYR A 64 -6.26 -0.03 6.00
CA TYR A 64 -5.63 1.19 5.51
C TYR A 64 -4.22 1.38 6.08
N TYR A 65 -4.08 1.30 7.41
CA TYR A 65 -2.82 1.53 8.10
C TYR A 65 -1.77 0.49 7.72
N TYR A 66 -2.17 -0.78 7.64
CA TYR A 66 -1.31 -1.86 7.14
C TYR A 66 -0.80 -1.56 5.72
N TYR A 67 -1.70 -1.21 4.80
CA TYR A 67 -1.34 -0.93 3.41
C TYR A 67 -0.50 0.34 3.27
N LYS A 68 -0.74 1.38 4.08
CA LYS A 68 0.08 2.59 4.10
C LYS A 68 1.52 2.26 4.53
N LYS A 69 1.70 1.41 5.55
CA LYS A 69 3.02 0.95 5.99
C LYS A 69 3.73 0.06 4.97
N LEU A 70 2.99 -0.79 4.27
CA LEU A 70 3.54 -1.54 3.15
C LEU A 70 4.00 -0.58 2.03
N PHE A 71 3.19 0.41 1.69
CA PHE A 71 3.52 1.41 0.68
C PHE A 71 4.77 2.23 1.05
N GLU A 72 4.85 2.74 2.28
CA GLU A 72 6.05 3.43 2.80
C GLU A 72 7.32 2.56 2.68
N LYS A 73 7.22 1.25 2.91
CA LYS A 73 8.32 0.32 2.71
C LYS A 73 8.72 0.20 1.23
N ILE A 74 7.74 0.08 0.32
CA ILE A 74 7.99 0.00 -1.12
C ILE A 74 8.65 1.29 -1.65
N ARG A 75 8.25 2.47 -1.14
CA ARG A 75 8.85 3.75 -1.54
C ARG A 75 10.37 3.79 -1.34
N ARG A 76 10.86 3.13 -0.28
CA ARG A 76 12.30 3.06 0.05
C ARG A 76 13.08 2.05 -0.79
N ILE A 77 12.40 1.21 -1.58
CA ILE A 77 13.03 0.15 -2.39
C ILE A 77 13.27 0.68 -3.81
N PRO A 78 14.45 0.48 -4.42
CA PRO A 78 14.70 0.87 -5.82
C PRO A 78 13.75 0.18 -6.80
N ALA A 79 13.39 0.84 -7.91
CA ALA A 79 12.46 0.32 -8.92
C ALA A 79 12.84 -1.08 -9.43
N GLN A 80 14.14 -1.31 -9.65
CA GLN A 80 14.68 -2.60 -10.09
C GLN A 80 14.42 -3.72 -9.09
N ARG A 81 14.43 -3.42 -7.78
CA ARG A 81 14.13 -4.41 -6.75
C ARG A 81 12.64 -4.70 -6.65
N VAL A 82 11.79 -3.69 -6.84
CA VAL A 82 10.32 -3.87 -6.88
C VAL A 82 9.91 -4.87 -7.96
N MET A 83 10.65 -4.91 -9.08
CA MET A 83 10.44 -5.88 -10.16
C MET A 83 11.02 -7.29 -9.90
N ARG A 84 11.85 -7.48 -8.88
CA ARG A 84 12.57 -8.75 -8.70
C ARG A 84 11.95 -9.65 -7.63
N GLU A 85 11.31 -9.06 -6.64
CA GLU A 85 10.86 -9.77 -5.46
C GLU A 85 9.52 -9.25 -4.92
N ARG A 86 8.82 -10.13 -4.20
CA ARG A 86 7.58 -9.77 -3.51
C ARG A 86 7.89 -9.08 -2.18
N ILE A 87 7.45 -7.84 -2.03
CA ILE A 87 7.76 -7.02 -0.84
C ILE A 87 6.75 -7.24 0.29
N ARG A 88 7.15 -7.88 1.40
CA ARG A 88 6.22 -8.17 2.51
C ARG A 88 6.53 -7.36 3.77
N ILE A 89 5.50 -7.11 4.59
CA ILE A 89 5.65 -6.72 5.99
C ILE A 89 5.71 -8.00 6.84
N PRO A 90 6.73 -8.17 7.71
CA PRO A 90 6.81 -9.33 8.62
C PRO A 90 5.58 -9.45 9.52
N ASN A 91 5.20 -10.67 9.90
CA ASN A 91 4.00 -10.92 10.70
C ASN A 91 4.06 -10.26 12.09
N THR A 92 5.23 -10.21 12.72
CA THR A 92 5.45 -9.50 14.00
C THR A 92 5.07 -8.02 13.90
N MET A 93 5.43 -7.35 12.80
CA MET A 93 5.06 -5.96 12.55
C MET A 93 3.56 -5.79 12.26
N LYS A 94 2.90 -6.78 11.65
CA LYS A 94 1.43 -6.75 11.46
C LYS A 94 0.70 -6.72 12.80
N ILE A 95 1.17 -7.52 13.77
CA ILE A 95 0.61 -7.56 15.13
C ILE A 95 0.80 -6.20 15.80
N ALA A 96 2.01 -5.62 15.76
CA ALA A 96 2.26 -4.28 16.31
C ALA A 96 1.37 -3.20 15.66
N TYR A 97 1.15 -3.27 14.35
CA TYR A 97 0.24 -2.37 13.64
C TYR A 97 -1.22 -2.55 14.04
N MET A 98 -1.65 -3.79 14.29
CA MET A 98 -2.98 -4.09 14.82
C MET A 98 -3.21 -3.43 16.18
N PHE A 99 -2.28 -3.60 17.13
CA PHE A 99 -2.35 -2.96 18.44
C PHE A 99 -2.38 -1.44 18.35
N LYS A 100 -1.51 -0.84 17.52
CA LYS A 100 -1.47 0.62 17.36
C LYS A 100 -2.75 1.19 16.72
N SER A 101 -3.29 0.49 15.73
CA SER A 101 -4.57 0.86 15.09
C SER A 101 -5.73 0.78 16.08
N TYR A 102 -5.76 -0.29 16.88
CA TYR A 102 -6.76 -0.49 17.92
C TYR A 102 -6.74 0.66 18.94
N LEU A 103 -5.57 0.99 19.49
CA LEU A 103 -5.42 2.09 20.45
C LEU A 103 -5.86 3.44 19.89
N ARG A 104 -5.50 3.75 18.64
CA ARG A 104 -5.87 5.03 18.02
C ARG A 104 -7.38 5.16 17.83
N ASN A 105 -8.06 4.06 17.53
CA ASN A 105 -9.51 4.04 17.38
C ASN A 105 -10.25 4.00 18.73
N SER A 106 -9.76 3.20 19.70
CA SER A 106 -10.39 3.09 21.03
C SER A 106 -10.30 4.39 21.83
N LEU A 107 -9.29 5.22 21.55
CA LEU A 107 -9.11 6.54 22.14
C LEU A 107 -9.81 7.67 21.35
N ASN A 108 -10.62 7.36 20.32
CA ASN A 108 -11.23 8.35 19.42
C ASN A 108 -10.22 9.34 18.77
N LEU A 109 -8.96 8.92 18.58
CA LEU A 109 -7.88 9.76 18.01
C LEU A 109 -7.85 9.74 16.47
N LEU A 110 -9.00 9.50 15.85
CA LEU A 110 -9.19 9.28 14.41
C LEU A 110 -10.10 10.32 13.79
#